data_AF-A0A0M2XVF9-F1
#
_entry.id   AF-A0A0M2XVF9-F1
#
_cell.length_a   1.000
_cell.length_b   1.000
_cell.length_c   1.000
_cell.angle_alpha   90.00
_cell.angle_beta   90.00
_cell.angle_gamma   90.00
#
_symmetry.space_group_name_H-M   'P 1'
#
loop_
_entity.id
_entity.type
_entity.pdbx_description
1 polymer ?
#
loop_
_entity_poly.entity_id
_entity_poly.type
_entity_poly.pdbx_seq_one_letter_code
_entity_poly.pdbx_strand_id
1 'polypeptide(L)'
;MKLAFYLIVVIIAVFAYLQIRVAPKAEILPSFMTKDDVVENRNKPTINMIIRSRIAPPKASLSKLALDYSKIWAHLNYLFETNDVTTGKEFYTEDWFKFLSRRHTPLSKSVLSREDLSHNLIISSWSNDNLICIATDSAVLLNYHIEENKVKSELVTVAVVLLFQGDNWRLDGLKVIDSKIVNPKIVL
;
A
#
# COMPACT_ATOMS: atom_id res chain seq x y z
N MET A 1 44.32 -26.40 33.86
CA MET A 1 42.87 -26.23 33.65
C MET A 1 42.37 -24.79 33.85
N LYS A 2 42.66 -24.11 34.97
CA LYS A 2 42.18 -22.74 35.23
C LYS A 2 42.64 -21.71 34.18
N LEU A 3 43.88 -21.82 33.69
CA LEU A 3 44.44 -20.89 32.70
C LEU A 3 43.73 -20.95 31.34
N ALA A 4 43.38 -22.17 30.90
CA ALA A 4 42.63 -22.37 29.65
C ALA A 4 41.20 -21.81 29.76
N PHE A 5 40.57 -21.93 30.94
CA PHE A 5 39.26 -21.35 31.19
C PHE A 5 39.30 -19.81 31.09
N TYR A 6 40.28 -19.15 31.70
CA TYR A 6 40.43 -17.70 31.57
C TYR A 6 40.68 -17.25 30.14
N LEU A 7 41.48 -18.02 29.37
CA LEU A 7 41.74 -17.72 27.96
C LEU A 7 40.46 -17.77 27.12
N ILE A 8 39.60 -18.77 27.34
CA ILE A 8 38.31 -18.92 26.66
C ILE A 8 37.38 -17.74 27.00
N VAL A 9 37.29 -17.36 28.29
CA VAL A 9 36.44 -16.25 28.72
C VAL A 9 36.88 -14.93 28.09
N VAL A 10 38.20 -14.68 27.99
CA VAL A 10 38.74 -13.48 27.34
C VAL A 10 38.44 -13.49 25.85
N ILE A 11 38.58 -14.63 25.16
CA ILE A 11 38.24 -14.74 23.73
C ILE A 11 36.75 -14.44 23.49
N ILE A 12 35.86 -15.00 24.32
CA ILE A 12 34.42 -14.75 24.22
C ILE A 12 34.10 -13.27 24.47
N ALA A 13 34.71 -12.66 25.50
CA ALA A 13 34.51 -11.24 25.81
C ALA A 13 34.99 -10.32 24.67
N VAL A 14 36.13 -10.63 24.05
CA VAL A 14 36.66 -9.89 22.89
C VAL A 14 35.74 -10.05 21.68
N PHE A 15 35.25 -11.26 21.40
CA PHE A 15 34.30 -11.49 20.31
C PHE A 15 32.97 -10.75 20.52
N ALA A 16 32.42 -10.77 21.74
CA ALA A 16 31.21 -10.04 22.08
C ALA A 16 31.41 -8.52 21.95
N TYR A 17 32.55 -8.00 22.40
CA TYR A 17 32.89 -6.58 22.28
C TYR A 17 33.02 -6.14 20.82
N LEU A 18 33.64 -6.96 19.97
CA LEU A 18 33.76 -6.70 18.54
C LEU A 18 32.41 -6.75 17.83
N GLN A 19 31.53 -7.70 18.16
CA GLN A 19 30.19 -7.76 17.59
C GLN A 19 29.32 -6.54 17.94
N ILE A 20 29.44 -6.01 19.16
CA ILE A 20 28.69 -4.80 19.58
C ILE A 20 29.16 -3.55 18.82
N ARG A 21 30.47 -3.44 18.53
CA ARG A 21 31.05 -2.26 17.85
C ARG A 21 30.95 -2.31 16.32
N VAL A 22 30.96 -3.52 15.76
CA VAL A 22 30.90 -3.76 14.31
C VAL A 22 29.48 -4.09 13.85
N ALA A 23 28.51 -4.22 14.78
CA ALA A 23 27.10 -4.23 14.42
C ALA A 23 26.83 -2.96 13.60
N PRO A 24 26.54 -3.10 12.28
CA PRO A 24 26.18 -1.94 11.49
C PRO A 24 24.96 -1.35 12.18
N LYS A 25 25.04 -0.06 12.57
CA LYS A 25 23.81 0.69 12.81
C LYS A 25 22.96 0.42 11.58
N ALA A 26 21.78 -0.17 11.75
CA ALA A 26 20.88 -0.37 10.63
C ALA A 26 20.75 0.99 9.94
N GLU A 27 21.39 1.15 8.79
CA GLU A 27 21.17 2.30 7.94
C GLU A 27 19.72 2.13 7.51
N ILE A 28 18.82 2.81 8.23
CA ILE A 28 17.46 3.00 7.79
C ILE A 28 17.62 3.80 6.52
N LEU A 29 17.68 3.08 5.39
CA LEU A 29 17.69 3.69 4.08
C LEU A 29 16.48 4.62 4.03
N PRO A 30 16.63 5.82 3.46
CA PRO A 30 15.48 6.67 3.22
C PRO A 30 14.42 5.88 2.47
N SER A 31 13.14 6.04 2.80
CA SER A 31 12.06 5.22 2.23
C SER A 31 11.97 5.30 0.70
N PHE A 32 12.49 6.38 0.09
CA PHE A 32 12.60 6.51 -1.37
C PHE A 32 13.69 5.62 -2.03
N MET A 33 14.63 5.06 -1.26
CA MET A 33 15.66 4.13 -1.74
C MET A 33 15.28 2.67 -1.54
N THR A 34 14.24 2.39 -0.74
CA THR A 34 13.74 1.04 -0.51
C THR A 34 12.76 0.68 -1.62
N LYS A 35 13.02 -0.45 -2.31
CA LYS A 35 12.04 -1.02 -3.23
C LYS A 35 10.80 -1.42 -2.43
N ASP A 36 9.64 -1.03 -2.91
CA ASP A 36 8.37 -1.36 -2.27
C ASP A 36 7.99 -2.79 -2.66
N ASP A 37 8.38 -3.76 -1.82
CA ASP A 37 8.16 -5.18 -2.04
C ASP A 37 6.66 -5.53 -2.23
N VAL A 38 5.74 -4.73 -1.68
CA VAL A 38 4.29 -4.95 -1.89
C VAL A 38 3.90 -4.64 -3.33
N VAL A 39 4.47 -3.58 -3.90
CA VAL A 39 4.18 -3.13 -5.26
C VAL A 39 4.92 -3.97 -6.30
N GLU A 40 6.14 -4.42 -6.01
CA GLU A 40 6.91 -5.26 -6.94
C GLU A 40 6.31 -6.66 -7.12
N ASN A 41 5.65 -7.20 -6.09
CA ASN A 41 5.09 -8.55 -6.10
C ASN A 41 3.61 -8.62 -6.50
N ARG A 42 2.99 -7.50 -6.90
CA ARG A 42 1.59 -7.44 -7.32
C ARG A 42 1.43 -7.00 -8.76
N ASN A 43 0.33 -7.42 -9.37
CA ASN A 43 -0.07 -6.95 -10.69
C ASN A 43 -0.34 -5.43 -10.64
N LYS A 44 0.08 -4.75 -11.70
CA LYS A 44 -0.13 -3.30 -11.85
C LYS A 44 -1.44 -3.10 -12.59
N PRO A 45 -2.48 -2.55 -11.95
CA PRO A 45 -3.76 -2.40 -12.59
C PRO A 45 -3.69 -1.34 -13.68
N THR A 46 -4.59 -1.44 -14.67
CA THR A 46 -4.75 -0.36 -15.64
C THR A 46 -5.59 0.75 -15.05
N ILE A 47 -5.04 1.97 -14.95
CA ILE A 47 -5.75 3.14 -14.41
C ILE A 47 -6.10 4.10 -15.55
N ASN A 48 -7.38 4.17 -15.88
CA ASN A 48 -7.92 5.18 -16.78
C ASN A 48 -8.38 6.39 -15.98
N MET A 49 -7.90 7.58 -16.32
CA MET A 49 -8.28 8.83 -15.62
C MET A 49 -9.14 9.71 -16.51
N ILE A 50 -10.27 10.15 -15.97
CA ILE A 50 -11.20 11.09 -16.63
C ILE A 50 -11.27 12.36 -15.78
N ILE A 51 -10.95 13.50 -16.37
CA ILE A 51 -10.97 14.79 -15.66
C ILE A 51 -12.33 15.45 -15.85
N ARG A 52 -13.06 15.65 -14.76
CA ARG A 52 -14.30 16.44 -14.70
C ARG A 52 -14.20 17.65 -13.76
N SER A 53 -13.05 17.84 -13.14
CA SER A 53 -12.73 19.02 -12.33
C SER A 53 -12.73 20.29 -13.18
N ARG A 54 -13.16 21.41 -12.57
CA ARG A 54 -13.06 22.74 -13.19
C ARG A 54 -11.60 23.19 -13.36
N ILE A 55 -10.75 22.76 -12.43
CA ILE A 55 -9.30 23.01 -12.47
C ILE A 55 -8.66 21.76 -13.04
N ALA A 56 -8.02 21.89 -14.20
CA ALA A 56 -7.33 20.80 -14.85
C ALA A 56 -5.95 20.59 -14.20
N PRO A 57 -5.66 19.41 -13.62
CA PRO A 57 -4.36 19.12 -13.07
C PRO A 57 -3.27 19.10 -14.15
N PRO A 58 -2.04 19.53 -13.83
CA PRO A 58 -0.90 19.37 -14.72
C PRO A 58 -0.65 17.90 -15.07
N LYS A 59 -0.14 17.64 -16.29
CA LYS A 59 0.18 16.29 -16.75
C LYS A 59 1.12 15.55 -15.80
N ALA A 60 2.14 16.23 -15.26
CA ALA A 60 3.07 15.64 -14.30
C ALA A 60 2.36 15.17 -13.02
N SER A 61 1.44 15.98 -12.50
CA SER A 61 0.64 15.65 -11.31
C SER A 61 -0.30 14.47 -11.57
N LEU A 62 -0.89 14.38 -12.76
CA LEU A 62 -1.69 13.23 -13.17
C LEU A 62 -0.85 11.95 -13.26
N SER A 63 0.34 12.02 -13.86
CA SER A 63 1.25 10.87 -13.93
C SER A 63 1.68 10.40 -12.54
N LYS A 64 1.96 11.34 -11.62
CA LYS A 64 2.27 11.02 -10.22
C LYS A 64 1.08 10.42 -9.50
N LEU A 65 -0.12 10.98 -9.69
CA LEU A 65 -1.36 10.44 -9.14
C LEU A 65 -1.60 9.01 -9.61
N ALA A 66 -1.48 8.70 -10.90
CA ALA A 66 -1.68 7.35 -11.42
C ALA A 66 -0.72 6.35 -10.76
N LEU A 67 0.55 6.73 -10.62
CA LEU A 67 1.55 5.90 -9.94
C LEU A 67 1.19 5.67 -8.48
N ASP A 68 0.90 6.74 -7.73
CA ASP A 68 0.61 6.64 -6.30
C ASP A 68 -0.72 5.96 -6.03
N TYR A 69 -1.72 6.14 -6.88
CA TYR A 69 -3.01 5.47 -6.78
C TYR A 69 -2.89 3.96 -6.97
N SER A 70 -2.04 3.51 -7.91
CA SER A 70 -1.70 2.09 -8.04
C SER A 70 -1.03 1.55 -6.77
N LYS A 71 -0.12 2.31 -6.15
CA LYS A 71 0.50 1.91 -4.87
C LYS A 71 -0.51 1.87 -3.73
N ILE A 72 -1.39 2.86 -3.62
CA ILE A 72 -2.46 2.89 -2.62
C ILE A 72 -3.29 1.60 -2.72
N TRP A 73 -3.71 1.18 -3.91
CA TRP A 73 -4.47 -0.06 -4.08
C TRP A 73 -3.67 -1.32 -3.77
N ALA A 74 -2.39 -1.39 -4.17
CA ALA A 74 -1.51 -2.49 -3.80
C ALA A 74 -1.42 -2.65 -2.27
N HIS A 75 -1.28 -1.55 -1.54
CA HIS A 75 -1.26 -1.54 -0.07
C HIS A 75 -2.63 -1.81 0.55
N LEU A 76 -3.73 -1.37 -0.06
CA LEU A 76 -5.08 -1.73 0.39
C LEU A 76 -5.36 -3.23 0.22
N ASN A 77 -4.83 -3.88 -0.83
CA ASN A 77 -4.95 -5.31 -1.03
C ASN A 77 -4.07 -6.09 -0.06
N TYR A 78 -2.84 -5.62 0.17
CA TYR A 78 -2.00 -6.18 1.21
C TYR A 78 -2.65 -6.10 2.59
N LEU A 79 -3.18 -4.93 2.95
CA LEU A 79 -3.94 -4.73 4.18
C LEU A 79 -5.13 -5.69 4.27
N PHE A 80 -5.84 -5.93 3.17
CA PHE A 80 -6.96 -6.87 3.15
C PHE A 80 -6.51 -8.32 3.43
N GLU A 81 -5.34 -8.71 2.95
CA GLU A 81 -4.78 -10.06 3.10
C GLU A 81 -4.15 -10.31 4.47
N THR A 82 -3.33 -9.38 4.94
CA THR A 82 -2.47 -9.57 6.12
C THR A 82 -3.04 -8.91 7.37
N ASN A 83 -4.00 -7.99 7.19
CA ASN A 83 -4.44 -7.04 8.19
C ASN A 83 -3.32 -6.12 8.71
N ASP A 84 -2.13 -6.09 8.08
CA ASP A 84 -1.01 -5.24 8.48
C ASP A 84 -1.16 -3.82 7.93
N VAL A 85 -1.45 -2.90 8.84
CA VAL A 85 -1.61 -1.47 8.56
C VAL A 85 -0.27 -0.75 8.41
N THR A 86 0.79 -1.26 9.05
CA THR A 86 2.08 -0.55 9.18
C THR A 86 2.82 -0.43 7.85
N THR A 87 2.75 -1.48 7.03
CA THR A 87 3.38 -1.53 5.71
C THR A 87 2.86 -0.42 4.77
N GLY A 88 1.58 -0.06 4.84
CA GLY A 88 0.99 0.97 3.98
C GLY A 88 1.08 2.41 4.51
N LYS A 89 1.76 2.65 5.64
CA LYS A 89 1.74 3.93 6.37
C LYS A 89 2.03 5.15 5.51
N GLU A 90 2.93 5.05 4.53
CA GLU A 90 3.31 6.17 3.68
C GLU A 90 2.24 6.56 2.64
N PHE A 91 1.28 5.68 2.39
CA PHE A 91 0.18 5.86 1.44
C PHE A 91 -1.14 6.24 2.11
N TYR A 92 -1.14 6.40 3.42
CA TYR A 92 -2.27 6.83 4.23
C TYR A 92 -1.98 8.16 4.90
N THR A 93 -3.00 9.01 5.06
CA THR A 93 -2.88 10.16 5.96
C THR A 93 -2.81 9.68 7.40
N GLU A 94 -2.30 10.53 8.31
CA GLU A 94 -2.15 10.14 9.71
C GLU A 94 -3.49 9.77 10.36
N ASP A 95 -4.55 10.51 10.02
CA ASP A 95 -5.89 10.27 10.56
C ASP A 95 -6.49 8.97 10.00
N TRP A 96 -6.30 8.70 8.72
CA TRP A 96 -6.70 7.42 8.12
C TRP A 96 -5.94 6.24 8.73
N PHE A 97 -4.62 6.37 8.89
CA PHE A 97 -3.76 5.37 9.52
C PHE A 97 -4.19 5.07 10.97
N LYS A 98 -4.48 6.11 11.76
CA LYS A 98 -5.02 5.98 13.12
C LYS A 98 -6.36 5.26 13.11
N PHE A 99 -7.25 5.60 12.17
CA PHE A 99 -8.54 4.94 12.03
C PHE A 99 -8.39 3.43 11.77
N LEU A 100 -7.52 3.03 10.84
CA LEU A 100 -7.24 1.63 10.52
C LEU A 100 -6.61 0.89 11.72
N SER A 101 -5.72 1.55 12.46
CA SER A 101 -4.97 0.95 13.57
C SER A 101 -5.83 0.66 14.81
N ARG A 102 -6.99 1.31 14.98
CA ARG A 102 -7.87 1.15 16.16
C ARG A 102 -8.41 -0.28 16.35
N ARG A 103 -8.38 -1.14 15.33
CA ARG A 103 -8.91 -2.52 15.38
C ARG A 103 -7.90 -3.56 14.90
N HIS A 104 -6.61 -3.24 14.99
CA HIS A 104 -5.56 -4.07 14.42
C HIS A 104 -5.28 -5.32 15.28
N THR A 105 -5.35 -6.49 14.65
CA THR A 105 -4.78 -7.74 15.15
C THR A 105 -4.23 -8.48 13.93
N PRO A 106 -2.90 -8.60 13.76
CA PRO A 106 -2.30 -9.24 12.59
C PRO A 106 -2.85 -10.65 12.41
N LEU A 107 -3.16 -11.04 11.18
CA LEU A 107 -3.56 -12.41 10.88
C LEU A 107 -2.29 -13.28 10.70
N SER A 108 -2.28 -14.46 11.31
CA SER A 108 -1.13 -15.39 11.20
C SER A 108 -1.02 -16.05 9.82
N LYS A 109 -2.12 -16.11 9.05
CA LYS A 109 -2.14 -16.61 7.68
C LYS A 109 -3.36 -16.06 6.93
N SER A 110 -3.14 -15.52 5.73
CA SER A 110 -4.22 -15.15 4.81
C SER A 110 -4.87 -16.42 4.24
N VAL A 111 -6.20 -16.53 4.36
CA VAL A 111 -7.02 -17.54 3.66
C VAL A 111 -7.62 -16.95 2.38
N LEU A 112 -7.52 -15.64 2.19
CA LEU A 112 -8.25 -14.89 1.17
C LEU A 112 -7.33 -13.82 0.58
N SER A 113 -7.02 -13.91 -0.72
CA SER A 113 -6.30 -12.84 -1.42
C SER A 113 -7.21 -11.99 -2.29
N ARG A 114 -6.81 -10.74 -2.50
CA ARG A 114 -7.55 -9.78 -3.31
C ARG A 114 -6.62 -9.07 -4.28
N GLU A 115 -7.07 -8.98 -5.52
CA GLU A 115 -6.35 -8.31 -6.59
C GLU A 115 -7.27 -7.29 -7.27
N ASP A 116 -6.74 -6.11 -7.57
CA ASP A 116 -7.36 -5.09 -8.41
C ASP A 116 -6.79 -5.19 -9.85
N LEU A 117 -7.67 -5.22 -10.83
CA LEU A 117 -7.27 -5.40 -12.23
C LEU A 117 -7.34 -4.11 -13.04
N SER A 118 -8.38 -3.30 -12.79
CA SER A 118 -8.63 -2.09 -13.55
C SER A 118 -9.37 -1.05 -12.72
N HIS A 119 -9.12 0.21 -13.09
CA HIS A 119 -9.70 1.39 -12.48
C HIS A 119 -10.17 2.35 -13.56
N ASN A 120 -11.27 3.04 -13.26
CA ASN A 120 -11.75 4.16 -14.05
C ASN A 120 -12.01 5.35 -13.13
N LEU A 121 -10.93 6.09 -12.86
CA LEU A 121 -10.87 7.17 -11.90
C LEU A 121 -11.37 8.48 -12.50
N ILE A 122 -12.53 8.92 -12.06
CA ILE A 122 -13.16 10.17 -12.47
C ILE A 122 -12.81 11.25 -11.45
N ILE A 123 -11.91 12.17 -11.81
CA ILE A 123 -11.49 13.29 -10.96
C ILE A 123 -12.56 14.36 -11.00
N SER A 124 -13.29 14.49 -9.90
CA SER A 124 -14.42 15.42 -9.75
C SER A 124 -13.99 16.80 -9.27
N SER A 125 -12.95 16.87 -8.43
CA SER A 125 -12.40 18.12 -7.91
C SER A 125 -10.89 17.99 -7.75
N TRP A 126 -10.21 19.08 -8.06
CA TRP A 126 -8.77 19.25 -7.89
C TRP A 126 -8.52 20.63 -7.28
N SER A 127 -7.76 20.71 -6.19
CA SER A 127 -7.49 22.00 -5.55
C SER A 127 -6.48 22.83 -6.34
N ASN A 128 -6.60 24.16 -6.24
CA ASN A 128 -5.70 25.11 -6.92
C ASN A 128 -4.23 24.96 -6.52
N ASP A 129 -3.97 24.56 -5.28
CA ASP A 129 -2.63 24.34 -4.74
C ASP A 129 -2.05 22.96 -5.08
N ASN A 130 -2.80 22.11 -5.79
CA ASN A 130 -2.45 20.72 -6.11
C ASN A 130 -2.29 19.81 -4.88
N LEU A 131 -2.91 20.14 -3.75
CA LEU A 131 -2.81 19.36 -2.51
C LEU A 131 -3.98 18.41 -2.25
N ILE A 132 -5.12 18.58 -2.94
CA ILE A 132 -6.34 17.82 -2.69
C ILE A 132 -6.92 17.33 -4.01
N CYS A 133 -7.25 16.05 -4.08
CA CYS A 133 -7.94 15.42 -5.18
C CYS A 133 -9.16 14.65 -4.64
N ILE A 134 -10.33 14.93 -5.21
CA ILE A 134 -11.56 14.18 -4.93
C ILE A 134 -11.98 13.47 -6.21
N ALA A 135 -12.10 12.15 -6.14
CA ALA A 135 -12.41 11.33 -7.30
C ALA A 135 -13.43 10.24 -6.97
N THR A 136 -14.03 9.72 -8.03
CA THR A 136 -14.85 8.51 -7.98
C THR A 136 -14.24 7.49 -8.92
N ASP A 137 -13.82 6.36 -8.39
CA ASP A 137 -13.47 5.21 -9.21
C ASP A 137 -14.76 4.47 -9.56
N SER A 138 -15.16 4.59 -10.82
CA SER A 138 -16.48 4.16 -11.26
C SER A 138 -16.58 2.65 -11.47
N ALA A 139 -15.46 1.97 -11.65
CA ALA A 139 -15.42 0.58 -12.06
C ALA A 139 -14.11 -0.10 -11.61
N VAL A 140 -13.96 -0.30 -10.31
CA VAL A 140 -12.85 -1.11 -9.76
C VAL A 140 -13.20 -2.58 -9.93
N LEU A 141 -12.42 -3.30 -10.73
CA LEU A 141 -12.57 -4.75 -10.85
C LEU A 141 -11.69 -5.45 -9.81
N LEU A 142 -12.35 -6.07 -8.83
CA LEU A 142 -11.70 -6.83 -7.76
C LEU A 142 -11.89 -8.34 -7.99
N ASN A 143 -10.81 -9.09 -7.88
CA ASN A 143 -10.82 -10.54 -7.82
C ASN A 143 -10.46 -11.01 -6.42
N TYR A 144 -11.28 -11.89 -5.88
CA TYR A 144 -11.06 -12.54 -4.59
C TYR A 144 -10.71 -14.00 -4.84
N HIS A 145 -9.56 -14.44 -4.32
CA HIS A 145 -9.12 -15.83 -4.36
C HIS A 145 -9.32 -16.44 -2.98
N ILE A 146 -10.25 -17.38 -2.88
CA ILE A 146 -10.72 -17.95 -1.60
C ILE A 146 -10.04 -19.29 -1.31
N GLU A 147 -9.80 -20.08 -2.36
CA GLU A 147 -9.15 -21.40 -2.37
C GLU A 147 -8.50 -21.58 -3.76
N GLU A 148 -7.60 -22.54 -3.95
CA GLU A 148 -6.75 -22.71 -5.16
C GLU A 148 -7.49 -22.62 -6.52
N ASN A 149 -8.81 -22.83 -6.57
CA ASN A 149 -9.60 -22.77 -7.82
C ASN A 149 -10.88 -21.91 -7.74
N LYS A 150 -11.12 -21.16 -6.66
CA LYS A 150 -12.32 -20.32 -6.54
C LYS A 150 -11.97 -18.84 -6.63
N VAL A 151 -12.28 -18.26 -7.79
CA VAL A 151 -12.21 -16.82 -8.03
C VAL A 151 -13.61 -16.23 -8.03
N LYS A 152 -13.83 -15.21 -7.20
CA LYS A 152 -15.03 -14.38 -7.23
C LYS A 152 -14.63 -13.00 -7.71
N SER A 153 -15.33 -12.48 -8.71
CA SER A 153 -15.10 -11.12 -9.23
C SER A 153 -16.20 -10.17 -8.78
N GLU A 154 -15.82 -8.94 -8.46
CA GLU A 154 -16.72 -7.88 -8.03
C GLU A 154 -16.35 -6.57 -8.71
N LEU A 155 -17.34 -5.88 -9.25
CA LEU A 155 -17.20 -4.52 -9.75
C LEU A 155 -17.66 -3.57 -8.65
N VAL A 156 -16.78 -2.66 -8.24
CA VAL A 156 -17.03 -1.74 -7.13
C VAL A 156 -16.91 -0.30 -7.61
N THR A 157 -17.85 0.53 -7.19
CA THR A 157 -17.74 1.99 -7.32
C THR A 157 -17.31 2.57 -5.98
N VAL A 158 -16.20 3.32 -5.96
CA VAL A 158 -15.68 3.95 -4.74
C VAL A 158 -15.52 5.46 -4.89
N ALA A 159 -15.89 6.20 -3.85
CA ALA A 159 -15.47 7.59 -3.67
C ALA A 159 -14.15 7.62 -2.90
N VAL A 160 -13.22 8.45 -3.36
CA VAL A 160 -11.91 8.63 -2.72
C VAL A 160 -11.58 10.11 -2.54
N VAL A 161 -10.94 10.41 -1.41
CA VAL A 161 -10.30 11.69 -1.12
C VAL A 161 -8.82 11.43 -0.91
N LEU A 162 -8.00 12.15 -1.67
CA LEU A 162 -6.55 12.02 -1.68
C LEU A 162 -5.92 13.36 -1.32
N LEU A 163 -4.91 13.31 -0.44
CA LEU A 163 -4.10 14.47 -0.07
C LEU A 163 -2.66 14.28 -0.53
N PHE A 164 -2.06 15.32 -1.12
CA PHE A 164 -0.65 15.33 -1.46
C PHE A 164 0.16 15.75 -0.23
N GLN A 165 0.95 14.84 0.33
CA GLN A 165 1.72 15.07 1.56
C GLN A 165 3.12 14.47 1.46
N GLY A 166 4.14 15.30 1.69
CA GLY A 166 5.52 14.97 1.34
C GLY A 166 5.63 14.88 -0.17
N ASP A 167 5.91 13.68 -0.69
CA ASP A 167 6.10 13.44 -2.13
C ASP A 167 5.06 12.51 -2.76
N ASN A 168 4.00 12.13 -2.02
CA ASN A 168 3.02 11.15 -2.48
C ASN A 168 1.58 11.65 -2.28
N TRP A 169 0.71 11.24 -3.20
CA TRP A 169 -0.72 11.19 -2.92
C TRP A 169 -0.99 10.11 -1.89
N ARG A 170 -1.75 10.47 -0.86
CA ARG A 170 -2.11 9.60 0.24
C ARG A 170 -3.62 9.52 0.37
N LEU A 171 -4.10 8.35 0.73
CA LEU A 171 -5.52 8.12 0.99
C LEU A 171 -5.91 8.77 2.32
N ASP A 172 -6.88 9.67 2.24
CA ASP A 172 -7.48 10.32 3.41
C ASP A 172 -8.87 9.77 3.71
N GLY A 173 -9.62 9.42 2.65
CA GLY A 173 -10.94 8.84 2.77
C GLY A 173 -11.27 7.91 1.63
N LEU A 174 -11.91 6.79 1.95
CA LEU A 174 -12.47 5.85 0.98
C LEU A 174 -13.87 5.42 1.42
N LYS A 175 -14.81 5.43 0.47
CA LYS A 175 -16.17 4.94 0.69
C LYS A 175 -16.64 4.12 -0.52
N VAL A 176 -17.08 2.89 -0.26
CA VAL A 176 -17.80 2.10 -1.27
C VAL A 176 -19.19 2.68 -1.46
N ILE A 177 -19.52 3.03 -2.70
CA ILE A 177 -20.83 3.59 -3.09
C ILE A 177 -21.77 2.46 -3.51
N ASP A 178 -21.28 1.59 -4.39
CA ASP A 178 -22.03 0.47 -4.95
C ASP A 178 -21.08 -0.70 -5.19
N SER A 179 -21.62 -1.91 -5.17
CA SER A 179 -20.86 -3.12 -5.48
C SER A 179 -21.74 -4.18 -6.12
N LYS A 180 -21.19 -4.84 -7.15
CA LYS A 180 -21.90 -5.85 -7.93
C LYS A 180 -20.99 -7.04 -8.21
N ILE A 181 -21.45 -8.22 -7.82
CA ILE A 181 -20.77 -9.47 -8.17
C ILE A 181 -20.87 -9.67 -9.69
N VAL A 182 -19.74 -9.95 -10.33
CA VAL A 182 -19.65 -10.18 -11.78
C VAL A 182 -19.05 -11.56 -12.05
N ASN A 183 -19.41 -12.15 -13.19
CA ASN A 183 -18.88 -13.44 -13.59
C ASN A 183 -17.48 -13.25 -14.20
N PRO A 184 -16.43 -13.93 -13.69
CA PRO A 184 -15.05 -13.75 -14.14
C PRO A 184 -14.85 -13.95 -15.66
N LYS A 185 -15.71 -14.73 -16.32
CA LYS A 185 -15.61 -15.02 -17.77
C LYS A 185 -16.07 -13.88 -18.70
N ILE A 186 -16.68 -12.82 -18.17
CA ILE A 186 -17.29 -11.75 -18.98
C ILE A 186 -16.38 -10.49 -19.04
N VAL A 187 -15.31 -10.45 -18.25
CA VAL A 187 -14.54 -9.22 -17.99
C VAL A 187 -13.12 -9.25 -18.59
N LEU A 188 -12.77 -10.30 -19.36
CA LEU A 188 -11.52 -10.43 -20.11
C LEU A 188 -11.77 -10.34 -21.61
#